data_AF-A0A7J9I9I4-F1
#
_entry.id   AF-A0A7J9I9I4-F1
#
_cell.length_a   1.000
_cell.length_b   1.000
_cell.length_c   1.000
_cell.angle_alpha   90.00
_cell.angle_beta   90.00
_cell.angle_gamma   90.00
#
_symmetry.space_group_name_H-M   'P 1'
#
loop_
_entity.id
_entity.type
_entity.pdbx_description
1 polymer ?
#
loop_
_entity_poly.entity_id
_entity_poly.type
_entity_poly.pdbx_seq_one_letter_code
_entity_poly.pdbx_strand_id
1 'polypeptide(L)'
;MTGGRGTPGYAAPELWAPFAVTHKCDVYSFGMLLFEIIGRRRNLARNVPESQEWFPTWVWKMVETGNSVELMMVCGFEDKDKDTIERMMKTALWCVQHRPESRPSMSIVVKMLEGALEIPTPPNPFPAYLIESNAVPNNNNISSSTTWKDTSFL
;
A
#
# COMPACT_ATOMS: atom_id res chain seq x y z
N MET A 1 20.94 3.88 15.43
CA MET A 1 19.97 3.24 14.52
C MET A 1 18.69 3.03 15.29
N THR A 2 17.64 3.81 15.03
CA THR A 2 16.30 3.52 15.57
C THR A 2 15.79 2.28 14.82
N GLY A 3 15.75 1.13 15.48
CA GLY A 3 15.13 -0.07 14.92
C GLY A 3 13.71 0.27 14.46
N GLY A 4 13.39 -0.05 13.20
CA GLY A 4 12.06 0.20 12.65
C GLY A 4 10.99 -0.38 13.58
N ARG A 5 10.02 0.45 13.96
CA ARG A 5 8.89 0.02 14.79
C ARG A 5 7.79 -0.52 13.88
N GLY A 6 7.15 -1.62 14.27
CA GLY A 6 6.01 -2.24 13.56
C GLY A 6 6.37 -3.48 12.75
N THR A 7 5.33 -4.19 12.28
CA THR A 7 5.47 -5.39 11.44
C THR A 7 5.67 -4.98 9.99
N PRO A 8 6.80 -5.38 9.35
CA PRO A 8 7.03 -5.13 7.94
C PRO A 8 5.83 -5.57 7.07
N GLY A 9 5.36 -4.68 6.17
CA GLY A 9 4.18 -4.91 5.34
C GLY A 9 2.84 -4.46 5.94
N TYR A 10 2.79 -4.04 7.20
CA TYR A 10 1.58 -3.47 7.83
C TYR A 10 1.85 -2.14 8.53
N ALA A 11 3.13 -1.82 8.77
CA ALA A 11 3.54 -0.61 9.46
C ALA A 11 3.19 0.63 8.64
N ALA A 12 2.63 1.64 9.31
CA ALA A 12 2.19 2.88 8.67
C ALA A 12 3.38 3.81 8.37
N PRO A 13 3.32 4.63 7.30
CA PRO A 13 4.42 5.50 6.88
C PRO A 13 4.96 6.42 7.98
N GLU A 14 4.09 6.92 8.85
CA GLU A 14 4.45 7.79 9.99
C GLU A 14 5.39 7.14 11.01
N LEU A 15 5.60 5.82 10.96
CA LEU A 15 6.57 5.14 11.83
C LEU A 15 8.02 5.37 11.39
N TRP A 16 8.24 5.86 10.16
CA TRP A 16 9.56 6.21 9.62
C TRP A 16 9.60 7.55 8.85
N ALA A 17 8.45 8.19 8.64
CA ALA A 17 8.30 9.50 8.02
C ALA A 17 8.06 10.61 9.07
N PRO A 18 8.25 11.90 8.74
CA PRO A 18 8.09 13.01 9.68
C PRO A 18 6.62 13.39 9.93
N PHE A 19 5.77 12.39 10.21
CA PHE A 19 4.39 12.58 10.61
C PHE A 19 4.22 12.24 12.10
N ALA A 20 3.20 12.83 12.73
CA ALA A 20 2.87 12.46 14.10
C ALA A 20 2.31 11.03 14.15
N VAL A 21 2.83 10.21 15.05
CA VAL A 21 2.24 8.88 15.33
C VAL A 21 0.93 9.07 16.07
N THR A 22 -0.16 8.54 15.52
CA THR A 22 -1.51 8.63 16.08
C THR A 22 -2.21 7.28 15.96
N HIS A 23 -3.42 7.14 16.51
CA HIS A 23 -4.27 5.95 16.32
C HIS A 23 -4.58 5.62 14.85
N LYS A 24 -4.27 6.52 13.90
CA LYS A 24 -4.39 6.27 12.46
C LYS A 24 -3.39 5.24 11.94
N CYS A 25 -2.33 4.92 12.69
CA CYS A 25 -1.44 3.82 12.32
C CYS A 25 -2.17 2.46 12.34
N ASP A 26 -3.08 2.27 13.29
CA ASP A 26 -3.88 1.04 13.40
C ASP A 26 -4.87 0.92 12.23
N VAL A 27 -5.45 2.05 11.79
CA VAL A 27 -6.30 2.10 10.59
C VAL A 27 -5.51 1.66 9.35
N TYR A 28 -4.28 2.15 9.19
CA TYR A 28 -3.41 1.74 8.09
C TYR A 28 -3.09 0.24 8.13
N SER A 29 -2.67 -0.27 9.29
CA SER A 29 -2.38 -1.69 9.46
C SER A 29 -3.61 -2.57 9.20
N PHE A 30 -4.81 -2.11 9.58
CA PHE A 30 -6.06 -2.78 9.24
C PHE A 30 -6.33 -2.77 7.72
N GLY A 31 -6.07 -1.66 7.03
CA GLY A 31 -6.16 -1.60 5.57
C GLY A 31 -5.23 -2.61 4.88
N MET A 32 -4.00 -2.75 5.37
CA MET A 32 -3.07 -3.78 4.92
C MET A 32 -3.60 -5.20 5.20
N LEU A 33 -4.18 -5.44 6.38
CA LEU A 33 -4.81 -6.72 6.68
C LEU A 33 -5.96 -7.04 5.73
N LEU A 34 -6.81 -6.06 5.37
CA LEU A 34 -7.87 -6.26 4.38
C LEU A 34 -7.29 -6.70 3.03
N PHE A 35 -6.22 -6.06 2.55
CA PHE A 35 -5.55 -6.47 1.32
C PHE A 35 -5.05 -7.92 1.36
N GLU A 36 -4.54 -8.38 2.49
CA GLU A 36 -4.11 -9.77 2.65
C GLU A 36 -5.27 -10.76 2.64
N ILE A 37 -6.39 -10.43 3.30
CA ILE A 37 -7.60 -11.26 3.30
C ILE A 37 -8.13 -11.39 1.86
N ILE A 38 -8.21 -10.28 1.14
CA ILE A 38 -8.75 -10.22 -0.21
C ILE A 38 -7.83 -10.95 -1.20
N GLY A 39 -6.53 -10.64 -1.18
CA GLY A 39 -5.55 -11.22 -2.08
C GLY A 39 -5.15 -12.65 -1.75
N ARG A 40 -5.59 -13.17 -0.58
CA ARG A 40 -5.22 -14.50 -0.04
C ARG A 40 -3.71 -14.75 -0.09
N ARG A 41 -2.92 -13.68 0.02
CA ARG A 41 -1.46 -13.66 -0.10
C ARG A 41 -0.88 -12.70 0.94
N ARG A 42 0.27 -13.06 1.52
CA ARG A 42 0.94 -12.21 2.53
C ARG A 42 1.37 -10.88 1.93
N ASN A 43 1.14 -9.79 2.65
CA ASN A 43 1.52 -8.43 2.21
C ASN A 43 3.03 -8.26 1.98
N LEU A 44 3.85 -8.96 2.76
CA LEU A 44 5.31 -9.03 2.60
C LEU A 44 5.71 -10.46 2.27
N ALA A 45 5.70 -10.80 0.99
CA ALA A 45 6.25 -12.06 0.51
C ALA A 45 7.59 -11.77 -0.20
N ARG A 46 8.70 -12.15 0.44
CA ARG A 46 10.06 -12.10 -0.16
C ARG A 46 10.24 -12.97 -1.41
N ASN A 47 9.26 -13.83 -1.72
CA ASN A 47 9.29 -14.81 -2.80
C ASN A 47 8.29 -14.47 -3.93
N VAL A 48 7.75 -13.26 -3.95
CA VAL A 48 6.99 -12.77 -5.11
C VAL A 48 7.99 -12.54 -6.23
N PRO A 49 7.79 -13.12 -7.43
CA PRO A 49 8.66 -12.86 -8.57
C PRO A 49 8.85 -11.36 -8.75
N GLU A 50 10.05 -10.90 -9.10
CA GLU A 50 10.37 -9.48 -9.34
C GLU A 50 9.44 -8.81 -10.38
N SER A 51 8.76 -9.63 -11.19
CA SER A 51 7.74 -9.23 -12.17
C SER A 51 6.33 -8.99 -11.62
N GLN A 52 6.05 -9.34 -10.36
CA GLN A 52 4.72 -9.20 -9.78
C GLN A 52 4.58 -7.89 -8.99
N GLU A 53 3.65 -7.07 -9.44
CA GLU A 53 3.28 -5.82 -8.79
C GLU A 53 2.79 -6.03 -7.35
N TRP A 54 3.18 -5.10 -6.46
CA TRP A 54 2.73 -5.08 -5.07
C TRP A 54 1.20 -5.00 -5.01
N PHE A 55 0.57 -5.88 -4.22
CA PHE A 55 -0.88 -6.08 -4.26
C PHE A 55 -1.72 -4.81 -4.10
N PRO A 56 -1.44 -3.94 -3.12
CA PRO A 56 -2.23 -2.74 -2.94
C PRO A 56 -2.18 -1.80 -4.16
N THR A 57 -1.02 -1.66 -4.82
CA THR A 57 -0.89 -0.86 -6.06
C THR A 57 -1.70 -1.46 -7.20
N TRP A 58 -1.62 -2.78 -7.37
CA TRP A 58 -2.41 -3.48 -8.39
C TRP A 58 -3.91 -3.32 -8.14
N VAL A 59 -4.38 -3.45 -6.89
CA VAL A 59 -5.79 -3.23 -6.53
C VAL A 59 -6.21 -1.79 -6.82
N TRP A 60 -5.38 -0.80 -6.51
CA TRP A 60 -5.67 0.60 -6.84
C TRP A 60 -5.88 0.80 -8.34
N LYS A 61 -5.01 0.24 -9.20
CA LYS A 61 -5.16 0.32 -10.67
C LYS A 61 -6.47 -0.31 -11.14
N MET A 62 -6.86 -1.44 -10.56
CA MET A 62 -8.11 -2.12 -10.92
C MET A 62 -9.34 -1.31 -10.49
N VAL A 63 -9.30 -0.68 -9.32
CA VAL A 63 -10.37 0.21 -8.84
C VAL A 63 -10.45 1.49 -9.69
N GLU A 64 -9.31 2.06 -10.09
CA GLU A 64 -9.25 3.25 -10.96
C GLU A 64 -9.79 2.97 -12.37
N THR A 65 -9.43 1.83 -12.94
CA THR A 65 -9.87 1.41 -14.29
C THR A 65 -11.26 0.79 -14.34
N GLY A 66 -11.87 0.52 -13.17
CA GLY A 66 -13.19 -0.12 -13.06
C GLY A 66 -13.20 -1.62 -13.42
N ASN A 67 -12.02 -2.26 -13.51
CA ASN A 67 -11.88 -3.65 -13.92
C ASN A 67 -12.07 -4.63 -12.75
N SER A 68 -13.33 -4.74 -12.29
CA SER A 68 -13.73 -5.65 -11.21
C SER A 68 -13.66 -7.14 -11.59
N VAL A 69 -13.71 -7.47 -12.88
CA VAL A 69 -13.75 -8.86 -13.37
C VAL A 69 -12.39 -9.54 -13.23
N GLU A 70 -11.33 -8.90 -13.72
CA GLU A 70 -9.95 -9.40 -13.56
C GLU A 70 -9.61 -9.59 -12.09
N LEU A 71 -10.11 -8.67 -11.27
CA LEU A 71 -9.91 -8.65 -9.85
C LEU A 71 -10.55 -9.84 -9.11
N MET A 72 -11.80 -10.18 -9.45
CA MET A 72 -12.47 -11.38 -8.93
C MET A 72 -11.77 -12.67 -9.39
N MET A 73 -11.33 -12.73 -10.65
CA MET A 73 -10.63 -13.89 -11.19
C MET A 73 -9.31 -14.17 -10.47
N VAL A 74 -8.47 -13.14 -10.29
CA VAL A 74 -7.17 -13.28 -9.61
C VAL A 74 -7.33 -13.66 -8.15
N CYS A 75 -8.35 -13.10 -7.48
CA CYS A 75 -8.57 -13.37 -6.06
C CYS A 75 -9.39 -14.66 -5.82
N GLY A 76 -10.00 -15.25 -6.86
CA GLY A 76 -10.81 -16.47 -6.76
C GLY A 76 -12.16 -16.23 -6.07
N PHE A 77 -12.85 -15.14 -6.42
CA PHE A 77 -14.19 -14.83 -5.93
C PHE A 77 -15.25 -15.09 -7.02
N GLU A 78 -16.47 -15.39 -6.60
CA GLU A 78 -17.61 -15.59 -7.48
C GLU A 78 -18.35 -14.26 -7.73
N ASP A 79 -19.13 -14.17 -8.81
CA ASP A 79 -19.87 -12.95 -9.16
C ASP A 79 -20.83 -12.47 -8.05
N LYS A 80 -21.34 -13.39 -7.22
CA LYS A 80 -22.20 -13.06 -6.07
C LYS A 80 -21.50 -12.24 -4.99
N ASP A 81 -20.16 -12.30 -4.93
CA ASP A 81 -19.35 -11.62 -3.92
C ASP A 81 -18.84 -10.26 -4.40
N LYS A 82 -19.10 -9.91 -5.68
CA LYS A 82 -18.56 -8.72 -6.36
C LYS A 82 -18.69 -7.44 -5.53
N ASP A 83 -19.89 -7.12 -5.07
CA ASP A 83 -20.17 -5.89 -4.34
C ASP A 83 -19.46 -5.85 -2.98
N THR A 84 -19.36 -7.01 -2.32
CA THR A 84 -18.65 -7.15 -1.03
C THR A 84 -17.16 -6.93 -1.21
N ILE A 85 -16.56 -7.53 -2.25
CA ILE A 85 -15.13 -7.39 -2.53
C ILE A 85 -14.78 -5.97 -2.96
N GLU A 86 -15.57 -5.37 -3.86
CA GLU A 86 -15.36 -3.99 -4.28
C GLU A 86 -15.42 -3.03 -3.07
N ARG A 87 -16.38 -3.25 -2.17
CA ARG A 87 -16.50 -2.50 -0.91
C ARG A 87 -15.29 -2.68 -0.01
N MET A 88 -14.84 -3.90 0.21
CA MET A 88 -13.65 -4.19 1.02
C MET A 88 -12.40 -3.52 0.43
N MET A 89 -12.25 -3.52 -0.89
CA MET A 89 -11.12 -2.88 -1.58
C MET A 89 -11.12 -1.37 -1.45
N LYS A 90 -12.27 -0.72 -1.69
CA LYS A 90 -12.38 0.73 -1.52
C LYS A 90 -12.13 1.12 -0.07
N THR A 91 -12.65 0.37 0.91
CA THR A 91 -12.34 0.58 2.33
C THR A 91 -10.85 0.43 2.60
N ALA A 92 -10.20 -0.62 2.10
CA ALA A 92 -8.77 -0.84 2.29
C ALA A 92 -7.93 0.32 1.72
N LEU A 93 -8.25 0.79 0.52
CA LEU A 93 -7.60 1.93 -0.14
C LEU A 93 -7.76 3.25 0.65
N TRP A 94 -8.92 3.48 1.27
CA TRP A 94 -9.12 4.61 2.19
C TRP A 94 -8.30 4.47 3.48
N CYS A 95 -8.16 3.25 3.99
CA CYS A 95 -7.39 2.98 5.20
C CYS A 95 -5.88 3.18 5.00
N VAL A 96 -5.34 2.87 3.82
CA VAL A 96 -3.90 2.93 3.54
C VAL A 96 -3.40 4.26 2.96
N GLN A 97 -4.23 5.31 3.01
CA GLN A 97 -3.82 6.65 2.54
C GLN A 97 -2.52 7.10 3.19
N HIS A 98 -1.61 7.65 2.40
CA HIS A 98 -0.28 8.06 2.87
C HIS A 98 -0.36 9.02 4.06
N ARG A 99 -1.24 10.03 3.97
CA ARG A 99 -1.48 11.01 5.02
C ARG A 99 -2.43 10.45 6.08
N PRO A 100 -2.03 10.42 7.38
CA PRO A 100 -2.88 9.92 8.46
C PRO A 100 -4.24 10.65 8.57
N GLU A 101 -4.28 11.93 8.22
CA GLU A 101 -5.48 12.75 8.30
C GLU A 101 -6.55 12.31 7.27
N SER A 102 -6.12 11.82 6.12
CA SER A 102 -7.00 11.34 5.04
C SER A 102 -7.63 9.98 5.32
N ARG A 103 -7.11 9.23 6.30
CA ARG A 103 -7.66 7.92 6.67
C ARG A 103 -8.97 8.10 7.45
N PRO A 104 -10.01 7.30 7.22
CA PRO A 104 -11.24 7.34 8.03
C PRO A 104 -10.96 6.91 9.49
N SER A 105 -11.88 7.21 10.41
CA SER A 105 -11.87 6.60 11.74
C SER A 105 -12.32 5.14 11.67
N MET A 106 -11.91 4.29 12.62
CA MET A 106 -12.34 2.89 12.66
C MET A 106 -13.87 2.73 12.70
N SER A 107 -14.58 3.64 13.35
CA SER A 107 -16.06 3.64 13.34
C SER A 107 -16.66 3.86 11.96
N ILE A 108 -16.02 4.68 11.12
CA ILE A 108 -16.42 4.87 9.72
C ILE A 108 -16.03 3.65 8.89
N VAL A 109 -14.84 3.08 9.11
CA VAL A 109 -14.39 1.84 8.46
C VAL A 109 -15.40 0.70 8.65
N VAL A 110 -15.89 0.49 9.88
CA VAL A 110 -16.92 -0.53 10.16
C VAL A 110 -18.19 -0.26 9.37
N LYS A 111 -18.72 0.96 9.40
CA LYS A 111 -19.91 1.35 8.64
C LYS A 111 -19.74 1.18 7.12
N MET A 112 -18.55 1.47 6.60
CA MET A 112 -18.21 1.25 5.19
C MET A 112 -18.25 -0.24 4.84
N LEU A 113 -17.75 -1.12 5.71
CA LEU A 113 -17.77 -2.58 5.52
C LEU A 113 -19.16 -3.20 5.68
N GLU A 114 -19.95 -2.73 6.64
CA GLU A 114 -21.33 -3.20 6.88
C GLU A 114 -22.33 -2.77 5.79
N GLY A 115 -21.91 -1.92 4.85
CA GLY A 115 -22.79 -1.38 3.82
C GLY A 115 -23.67 -0.23 4.30
N ALA A 116 -23.49 0.24 5.53
CA ALA A 116 -24.24 1.36 6.11
C ALA A 116 -23.83 2.73 5.52
N LEU A 117 -22.70 2.80 4.81
CA LEU A 117 -22.25 3.99 4.10
C LEU A 117 -21.82 3.63 2.67
N GLU A 118 -22.20 4.48 1.71
CA GLU A 118 -21.58 4.45 0.38
C GLU A 118 -20.13 4.91 0.47
N ILE A 119 -19.27 4.28 -0.33
CA ILE A 119 -17.83 4.54 -0.32
C ILE A 119 -17.48 5.32 -1.59
N PRO A 120 -17.04 6.58 -1.47
CA PRO A 120 -16.53 7.32 -2.63
C PRO A 120 -15.26 6.67 -3.15
N THR A 121 -14.98 6.84 -4.45
CA THR A 121 -13.75 6.35 -5.05
C THR A 121 -12.53 6.92 -4.31
N PRO A 122 -11.66 6.08 -3.76
CA PRO A 122 -10.49 6.54 -3.01
C PRO A 122 -9.46 7.18 -3.94
N PRO A 123 -8.76 8.25 -3.52
CA PRO A 123 -7.61 8.77 -4.25
C PRO A 123 -6.44 7.77 -4.18
N ASN A 124 -5.45 7.93 -5.06
CA ASN A 124 -4.24 7.10 -5.02
C ASN A 124 -3.53 7.23 -3.64
N PRO A 125 -3.47 6.15 -2.84
CA PRO A 125 -2.84 6.20 -1.53
C PRO A 125 -1.31 6.18 -1.60
N PHE A 126 -0.72 5.83 -2.75
CA PHE A 126 0.72 5.59 -2.90
C PHE A 126 1.42 6.77 -3.57
N PRO A 127 2.29 7.51 -2.85
CA PRO A 127 3.11 8.53 -3.49
C PRO A 127 4.09 7.91 -4.50
N ALA A 128 4.40 8.66 -5.56
CA ALA A 128 5.20 8.19 -6.71
C ALA A 128 6.54 7.54 -6.31
N TYR A 129 7.21 8.04 -5.28
CA TYR A 129 8.50 7.50 -4.82
C TYR A 129 8.41 6.10 -4.19
N LEU A 130 7.24 5.67 -3.68
CA LEU A 130 7.06 4.30 -3.17
C LEU A 130 6.87 3.28 -4.30
N ILE A 131 6.54 3.76 -5.51
CA ILE A 131 6.41 2.93 -6.71
C ILE A 131 7.80 2.72 -7.35
N GLU A 132 8.67 3.73 -7.28
CA GLU A 132 10.03 3.70 -7.84
C GLU A 132 11.03 2.86 -7.05
N SER A 133 10.80 2.57 -5.75
CA SER A 133 11.74 1.77 -4.94
C SER A 133 11.88 0.30 -5.38
N ASN A 134 11.05 -0.16 -6.32
CA ASN A 134 11.14 -1.49 -6.93
C ASN A 134 11.71 -1.47 -8.36
N ALA A 135 12.05 -0.30 -8.90
CA ALA A 135 12.77 -0.18 -10.18
C ALA A 135 14.24 0.14 -9.87
N VAL A 136 15.07 -0.90 -9.80
CA VAL A 136 16.53 -0.68 -9.77
C VAL A 136 16.95 -0.02 -11.10
N PRO A 137 17.72 1.09 -11.09
CA PRO A 137 18.29 1.61 -12.32
C PRO A 137 19.27 0.58 -12.87
N ASN A 138 18.98 0.06 -14.06
CA ASN A 138 19.89 -0.80 -14.81
C ASN A 138 21.13 0.02 -15.20
N ASN A 139 22.18 -0.01 -14.39
CA ASN A 139 23.39 0.74 -14.64
C ASN A 139 24.31 -0.05 -15.59
N ASN A 140 24.08 0.10 -16.88
CA ASN A 140 25.05 -0.23 -17.91
C ASN A 140 25.50 1.06 -18.62
N ASN A 141 26.69 1.50 -18.20
CA ASN A 141 27.76 2.09 -19.01
C ASN A 141 27.91 3.63 -19.06
N ILE A 142 29.10 4.03 -18.57
CA ILE A 142 30.04 5.06 -19.06
C ILE A 142 30.16 6.36 -18.24
N SER A 143 31.25 6.36 -17.46
CA SER A 143 32.25 7.40 -17.24
C SER A 143 31.79 8.86 -17.10
N SER A 144 31.87 9.37 -15.87
CA SER A 144 32.54 10.65 -15.65
C SER A 144 33.15 10.70 -14.25
N SER A 145 34.46 10.87 -14.26
CA SER A 145 35.34 11.20 -13.14
C SER A 145 34.86 12.42 -12.39
N THR A 146 34.79 12.36 -11.05
CA THR A 146 35.20 13.49 -10.20
C THR A 146 35.68 12.97 -8.84
N THR A 147 36.97 13.15 -8.61
CA THR A 147 37.73 12.99 -7.36
C THR A 147 37.11 13.74 -6.19
N TRP A 148 36.90 13.06 -5.06
CA TRP A 148 36.75 13.69 -3.76
C TRP A 148 38.04 13.47 -2.96
N LYS A 149 38.71 14.58 -2.65
CA LYS A 149 39.98 14.61 -1.92
C LYS A 149 39.71 14.34 -0.44
N ASP A 150 40.45 13.38 0.11
CA ASP A 150 40.62 13.21 1.54
C ASP A 150 41.20 14.47 2.16
N THR A 151 40.58 14.93 3.25
CA THR A 151 41.23 15.80 4.24
C THR A 151 41.00 15.18 5.62
N SER A 152 41.99 14.38 6.02
CA SER A 152 42.61 14.29 7.35
C SER A 152 41.85 14.89 8.53
N PHE A 153 41.44 13.99 9.44
CA PHE A 153 41.70 14.17 10.86
C PHE A 153 42.61 13.03 11.34
N LEU A 154 43.92 13.29 11.32
CA LEU A 154 44.88 13.13 12.42
C LEU A 154 46.18 13.84 12.00
#